data_AF-A0A0R2G4L1-F1
#
_entry.id   AF-A0A0R2G4L1-F1
#
_cell.length_a   1.000
_cell.length_b   1.000
_cell.length_c   1.000
_cell.angle_alpha   90.00
_cell.angle_beta   90.00
_cell.angle_gamma   90.00
#
_symmetry.space_group_name_H-M   'P 1'
#
loop_
_entity.id
_entity.type
_entity.pdbx_description
1 polymer ?
#
loop_
_entity_poly.entity_id
_entity_poly.type
_entity_poly.pdbx_seq_one_letter_code
_entity_poly.pdbx_strand_id
1 'polypeptide(L)' 'MSPAGYRGLGQTMQAWGTGSVASQTQGMVNYAIDRYGSIAGAVAYRAANGWW' A
#
# COMPACT_ATOMS: atom_id res chain seq x y z
N MET A 1 -3.03 -8.82 12.30
CA MET A 1 -2.26 -7.60 12.64
C MET A 1 -0.88 -8.07 13.08
N SER A 2 0.18 -7.53 12.50
CA SER A 2 1.54 -7.88 12.90
C SER A 2 1.84 -7.30 14.29
N PRO A 3 2.83 -7.85 15.01
CA PRO A 3 3.27 -7.29 16.30
C PRO A 3 3.71 -5.81 16.19
N ALA A 4 4.14 -5.37 15.00
CA ALA A 4 4.50 -3.99 14.70
C ALA A 4 3.29 -3.10 14.35
N GLY A 5 2.06 -3.61 14.43
CA GLY A 5 0.82 -2.84 14.24
C GLY A 5 0.33 -2.72 12.79
N TYR A 6 1.00 -3.37 11.84
CA TYR A 6 0.57 -3.42 10.45
C TYR A 6 -0.57 -4.41 10.24
N ARG A 7 -1.48 -4.10 9.32
CA ARG A 7 -2.72 -4.85 9.10
C ARG A 7 -3.17 -4.79 7.65
N GLY A 8 -4.04 -5.74 7.31
CA GLY A 8 -4.63 -5.87 5.98
C GLY A 8 -3.66 -6.35 4.90
N LEU A 9 -4.15 -6.37 3.67
CA LEU A 9 -3.44 -6.80 2.47
C LEU A 9 -2.20 -5.94 2.22
N GLY A 10 -2.34 -4.63 2.38
CA GLY A 10 -1.24 -3.69 2.17
C GLY A 10 -0.23 -3.61 3.31
N GLN A 11 -0.37 -4.43 4.37
CA GLN A 11 0.42 -4.36 5.60
C GLN A 11 0.67 -2.90 6.00
N THR A 12 -0.40 -2.17 6.31
CA THR A 12 -0.37 -0.72 6.57
C THR A 12 -0.88 -0.42 7.98
N MET A 13 -0.44 0.69 8.57
CA MET A 13 -1.02 1.25 9.79
C MET A 13 -2.19 2.20 9.51
N GLN A 14 -2.38 2.57 8.24
CA GLN A 14 -3.44 3.46 7.78
C GLN A 14 -4.83 2.86 8.04
N ALA A 15 -5.83 3.72 8.20
CA ALA A 15 -7.20 3.31 8.50
C ALA A 15 -7.80 2.41 7.42
N TRP A 16 -7.37 2.56 6.16
CA TRP A 16 -7.80 1.71 5.04
C TRP A 16 -7.18 0.30 5.07
N GLY A 17 -6.31 -0.02 6.03
CA GLY A 17 -5.73 -1.36 6.22
C GLY A 17 -6.68 -2.41 6.79
N THR A 18 -7.97 -2.11 6.96
CA THR A 18 -9.02 -3.04 7.39
C THR A 18 -10.28 -2.86 6.53
N GLY A 19 -11.24 -3.78 6.65
CA GLY A 19 -12.47 -3.77 5.85
C GLY A 19 -12.40 -4.69 4.63
N SER A 20 -13.25 -4.44 3.63
CA SER A 20 -13.34 -5.28 2.42
C SER A 20 -12.05 -5.24 1.58
N VAL A 21 -11.83 -6.26 0.75
CA VAL A 21 -10.73 -6.28 -0.23
C VAL A 21 -10.77 -5.04 -1.11
N ALA A 22 -11.96 -4.67 -1.62
CA ALA A 22 -12.13 -3.49 -2.46
C ALA A 22 -11.68 -2.20 -1.75
N SER A 23 -12.06 -2.02 -0.48
CA SER A 23 -11.65 -0.85 0.31
C SER A 23 -10.13 -0.79 0.51
N GLN A 24 -9.52 -1.94 0.82
CA GLN A 24 -8.07 -2.03 1.00
C GLN A 24 -7.32 -1.78 -0.31
N THR A 25 -7.81 -2.32 -1.43
CA THR A 25 -7.24 -2.10 -2.77
C THR A 25 -7.32 -0.63 -3.16
N GLN A 26 -8.45 0.03 -2.94
CA GLN A 26 -8.59 1.46 -3.23
C GLN A 26 -7.65 2.30 -2.36
N GLY A 27 -7.49 1.95 -1.08
CA GLY A 27 -6.51 2.58 -0.19
C GLY A 27 -5.07 2.44 -0.69
N MET A 28 -4.69 1.26 -1.18
CA MET A 28 -3.36 1.02 -1.77
C MET A 28 -3.13 1.82 -3.05
N VAL A 29 -4.13 1.90 -3.93
CA VAL A 29 -4.05 2.69 -5.17
C VAL A 29 -3.89 4.17 -4.85
N ASN A 30 -4.72 4.71 -3.96
CA ASN A 30 -4.61 6.10 -3.53
C ASN A 30 -3.24 6.38 -2.90
N TYR A 31 -2.77 5.49 -2.01
CA TYR A 31 -1.44 5.62 -1.41
C TYR A 31 -0.32 5.65 -2.47
N ALA A 32 -0.42 4.80 -3.49
CA ALA A 32 0.55 4.78 -4.58
C ALA A 32 0.54 6.09 -5.38
N ILE A 33 -0.64 6.64 -5.66
CA ILE A 33 -0.81 7.91 -6.37
C ILE A 33 -0.31 9.09 -5.52
N ASP A 34 -0.73 9.18 -4.27
CA ASP A 34 -0.39 10.29 -3.37
C ASP A 34 1.12 10.34 -3.10
N ARG A 35 1.75 9.18 -2.89
CA ARG A 35 3.18 9.12 -2.55
C ARG A 35 4.11 9.12 -3.76
N TYR A 36 3.72 8.48 -4.87
CA TYR A 36 4.60 8.23 -6.02
C TYR A 36 4.08 8.84 -7.33
N GLY A 37 2.98 9.59 -7.28
CA GLY A 37 2.32 10.23 -8.44
C GLY A 37 1.54 9.27 -9.33
N SER A 38 1.86 7.97 -9.32
CA SER A 38 1.14 6.93 -10.06
C SER A 38 1.48 5.52 -9.54
N ILE A 39 0.66 4.53 -9.88
CA ILE A 39 0.95 3.12 -9.60
C ILE A 39 2.27 2.69 -10.28
N ALA A 40 2.48 3.11 -11.54
CA ALA A 40 3.72 2.83 -12.27
C ALA A 40 4.95 3.43 -11.56
N GLY A 41 4.83 4.65 -11.03
CA GLY A 41 5.88 5.29 -10.23
C GLY A 41 6.20 4.51 -8.94
N ALA A 42 5.17 4.00 -8.25
CA ALA A 42 5.34 3.17 -7.06
C ALA A 42 6.08 1.85 -7.38
N VAL A 43 5.71 1.19 -8.49
CA VAL A 43 6.38 -0.04 -8.95
C VAL A 43 7.82 0.24 -9.36
N ALA A 44 8.07 1.30 -10.13
CA ALA A 44 9.41 1.70 -10.54
C ALA A 44 10.31 2.02 -9.34
N TYR A 45 9.78 2.72 -8.33
CA TYR A 45 10.50 2.99 -7.09
C TYR A 45 10.86 1.70 -6.34
N ARG A 46 9.92 0.75 -6.19
CA ARG A 46 10.18 -0.54 -5.54
C ARG A 46 11.22 -1.36 -6.31
N ALA A 47 11.11 -1.43 -7.63
CA ALA A 47 12.07 -2.11 -8.49
C ALA A 47 13.48 -1.51 -8.39
N ALA A 48 13.60 -0.17 -8.41
CA ALA A 48 14.88 0.51 -8.25
C ALA A 48 15.55 0.29 -6.88
N ASN A 49 14.76 0.00 -5.85
CA ASN A 49 15.25 -0.32 -4.50
C ASN A 49 15.40 -1.84 -4.25
N GLY A 50 15.11 -2.69 -5.24
CA GLY A 50 15.17 -4.14 -5.09
C GLY A 50 14.10 -4.72 -4.16
N TRP A 51 12.99 -3.99 -3.94
CA TRP A 51 11.89 -4.42 -3.07
C TRP A 51 10.82 -5.10 -3.92
N TRP A 52 10.82 -6.43 -3.96
CA TRP A 52 9.73 -7.22 -4.55
C TRP A 52 8.78 -7.71 -3.46
#